data_AF-A0A965IMT1-F1
#
_entry.id   AF-A0A965IMT1-F1
#
_cell.length_a   1.000
_cell.length_b   1.000
_cell.length_c   1.000
_cell.angle_alpha   90.00
_cell.angle_beta   90.00
_cell.angle_gamma   90.00
#
_symmetry.space_group_name_H-M   'P 1'
#
loop_
_entity.id
_entity.type
_entity.pdbx_description
1 polymer ?
#
loop_
_entity_poly.entity_id
_entity_poly.type
_entity_poly.pdbx_seq_one_letter_code
_entity_poly.pdbx_strand_id
1 'polypeptide(L)'
;AEKNQVPIVGLSYKEIQPQDPAAKQSDAIKLQVARERSAVWLQRHGNPYTTSVMDLDGRVGIQYGVYGVPETYVIDQQGVIRFKHVGAVTPQLLAEKILPLMQNLGKS
;
A
#
# COMPACT_ATOMS: atom_id res chain seq x y z
N ALA A 1 -0.68 -20.39 19.11
CA ALA A 1 -1.44 -19.12 19.19
C ALA A 1 -0.78 -18.13 18.25
N GLU A 2 -1.29 -17.99 17.03
CA GLU A 2 -0.79 -16.99 16.09
C GLU A 2 -1.12 -15.61 16.65
N LYS A 3 -0.09 -14.85 17.02
CA LYS A 3 -0.21 -13.49 17.52
C LYS A 3 -0.93 -12.66 16.45
N ASN A 4 -2.00 -11.96 16.83
CA ASN A 4 -2.66 -10.87 16.09
C ASN A 4 -1.66 -10.08 15.22
N GLN A 5 -1.49 -10.48 13.96
CA GLN A 5 -0.67 -9.73 13.02
C GLN A 5 -1.47 -8.51 12.58
N VAL A 6 -0.87 -7.33 12.73
CA VAL A 6 -1.49 -6.11 12.21
C VAL A 6 -1.56 -6.25 10.69
N PRO A 7 -2.74 -6.09 10.07
CA PRO A 7 -2.88 -6.26 8.63
C PRO A 7 -2.05 -5.20 7.90
N ILE A 8 -1.23 -5.65 6.96
CA ILE A 8 -0.54 -4.77 6.02
C ILE A 8 -1.41 -4.72 4.76
N VAL A 9 -1.80 -3.51 4.35
CA VAL A 9 -2.57 -3.27 3.14
C VAL A 9 -1.65 -2.64 2.09
N GLY A 10 -1.57 -3.27 0.92
CA GLY A 10 -0.87 -2.73 -0.23
C GLY A 10 -1.80 -1.84 -1.04
N LEU A 11 -1.35 -0.64 -1.41
CA LEU A 11 -2.07 0.26 -2.30
C LEU A 11 -1.20 0.53 -3.54
N SER A 12 -1.56 -0.06 -4.66
CA SER A 12 -0.90 0.15 -5.95
C SER A 12 -1.46 1.39 -6.65
N TYR A 13 -0.58 2.21 -7.21
CA TYR A 13 -0.90 3.49 -7.85
C TYR A 13 -0.43 3.51 -9.30
N LYS A 14 -1.26 4.04 -10.21
CA LYS A 14 -0.94 4.25 -11.64
C LYS A 14 -0.21 3.07 -12.33
N GLU A 15 -0.79 1.89 -12.23
CA GLU A 15 -0.25 0.68 -12.89
C GLU A 15 -0.40 0.70 -14.43
N ILE A 16 -1.28 1.55 -14.97
CA ILE A 16 -1.51 1.71 -16.41
C ILE A 16 -0.92 3.03 -16.89
N GLN A 17 0.06 2.95 -17.77
CA GLN A 17 0.77 4.08 -18.37
C GLN A 17 0.13 4.50 -19.70
N PRO A 18 0.29 5.76 -20.15
CA PRO A 18 -0.32 6.22 -21.40
C PRO A 18 0.07 5.42 -22.65
N GLN A 19 1.27 4.83 -22.67
CA GLN A 19 1.76 3.98 -23.75
C GLN A 19 1.24 2.54 -23.70
N ASP A 20 0.63 2.12 -22.60
CA ASP A 20 0.13 0.75 -22.48
C ASP A 20 -1.04 0.50 -23.44
N PRO A 21 -1.14 -0.70 -24.04
CA PRO A 21 -2.31 -1.05 -24.86
C PRO A 21 -3.63 -0.90 -24.10
N ALA A 22 -3.62 -1.13 -22.79
CA ALA A 22 -4.78 -1.00 -21.91
C ALA A 22 -5.21 0.46 -21.65
N ALA A 23 -4.37 1.47 -21.95
CA ALA A 23 -4.64 2.86 -21.62
C ALA A 23 -5.93 3.40 -22.27
N LYS A 24 -6.25 2.91 -23.46
CA LYS A 24 -7.45 3.29 -24.24
C LYS A 24 -8.65 2.37 -24.01
N GLN A 25 -8.53 1.39 -23.12
CA GLN A 25 -9.57 0.41 -22.84
C GLN A 25 -10.51 0.88 -21.71
N SER A 26 -11.56 0.11 -21.44
CA SER A 26 -12.46 0.37 -20.31
C SER A 26 -11.76 0.22 -18.97
N ASP A 27 -12.34 0.82 -17.93
CA ASP A 27 -11.77 0.77 -16.58
C ASP A 27 -11.72 -0.65 -16.01
N ALA A 28 -12.67 -1.52 -16.40
CA ALA A 28 -12.64 -2.94 -16.05
C ALA A 28 -11.41 -3.64 -16.62
N ILE A 29 -11.03 -3.36 -17.87
CA ILE A 29 -9.85 -3.93 -18.52
C ILE A 29 -8.57 -3.36 -17.89
N LYS A 30 -8.52 -2.04 -17.65
CA LYS A 30 -7.39 -1.41 -16.94
C LYS A 30 -7.17 -2.04 -15.57
N LEU A 31 -8.23 -2.28 -14.82
CA LEU A 31 -8.17 -2.92 -13.51
C LEU A 31 -7.68 -4.36 -13.58
N GLN A 32 -8.15 -5.13 -14.56
CA GLN A 32 -7.69 -6.50 -14.75
C GLN A 32 -6.18 -6.54 -15.05
N VAL A 33 -5.71 -5.73 -16.01
CA VAL A 33 -4.28 -5.67 -16.38
C VAL A 33 -3.41 -5.20 -15.21
N ALA A 34 -3.87 -4.19 -14.46
CA ALA A 34 -3.16 -3.72 -13.27
C ALA A 34 -3.03 -4.81 -12.20
N ARG A 35 -4.11 -5.57 -11.94
CA ARG A 35 -4.10 -6.69 -10.99
C ARG A 35 -3.16 -7.80 -11.43
N GLU A 36 -3.15 -8.15 -12.70
CA GLU A 36 -2.24 -9.18 -13.25
C GLU A 36 -0.78 -8.78 -13.08
N ARG A 37 -0.43 -7.52 -13.42
CA ARG A 37 0.94 -7.01 -13.24
C ARG A 37 1.38 -7.02 -11.78
N SER A 38 0.53 -6.53 -10.89
CA SER A 38 0.78 -6.53 -9.45
C SER A 38 0.93 -7.96 -8.91
N ALA A 39 0.06 -8.90 -9.33
CA ALA A 39 0.15 -10.30 -8.93
C ALA A 39 1.47 -10.95 -9.37
N VAL A 40 1.91 -10.71 -10.60
CA VAL A 40 3.21 -11.20 -11.10
C VAL A 40 4.36 -10.60 -10.30
N TRP A 41 4.31 -9.31 -9.97
CA TRP A 41 5.32 -8.65 -9.16
C TRP A 41 5.42 -9.26 -7.75
N LEU A 42 4.27 -9.44 -7.09
CA LEU A 42 4.18 -10.01 -5.74
C LEU A 42 4.56 -11.49 -5.72
N GLN A 43 4.27 -12.25 -6.77
CA GLN A 43 4.72 -13.64 -6.89
C GLN A 43 6.25 -13.73 -6.94
N ARG A 44 6.92 -12.78 -7.60
CA ARG A 44 8.38 -12.76 -7.74
C ARG A 44 9.11 -12.28 -6.49
N HIS A 45 8.55 -11.32 -5.76
CA HIS A 45 9.23 -10.64 -4.64
C HIS A 45 8.66 -10.99 -3.26
N GLY A 46 7.59 -11.81 -3.21
CA GLY A 46 6.84 -12.11 -2.00
C GLY A 46 5.67 -11.14 -1.81
N ASN A 47 4.61 -11.63 -1.15
CA ASN A 47 3.41 -10.86 -0.85
C ASN A 47 3.23 -10.70 0.66
N PRO A 48 3.59 -9.54 1.25
CA PRO A 48 3.36 -9.28 2.66
C PRO A 48 1.93 -8.77 2.96
N TYR A 49 1.12 -8.52 1.93
CA TYR A 49 -0.15 -7.83 2.07
C TYR A 49 -1.30 -8.80 2.37
N THR A 50 -2.04 -8.49 3.43
CA THR A 50 -3.33 -9.13 3.73
C THR A 50 -4.41 -8.73 2.74
N THR A 51 -4.30 -7.54 2.16
CA THR A 51 -5.19 -7.02 1.13
C THR A 51 -4.40 -6.11 0.19
N SER A 52 -4.61 -6.28 -1.11
CA SER A 52 -4.03 -5.42 -2.14
C SER A 52 -5.14 -4.65 -2.84
N VAL A 53 -5.04 -3.32 -2.83
CA VAL A 53 -6.01 -2.38 -3.40
C VAL A 53 -5.36 -1.63 -4.56
N MET A 54 -6.19 -1.26 -5.55
CA MET A 54 -5.76 -0.53 -6.73
C MET A 54 -6.36 0.87 -6.73
N ASP A 55 -5.51 1.90 -6.68
CA ASP A 55 -5.89 3.31 -6.82
C ASP A 55 -5.63 3.76 -8.27
N LEU A 56 -6.45 3.27 -9.21
CA LEU A 56 -6.23 3.51 -10.64
C LEU A 56 -6.47 4.97 -11.05
N ASP A 57 -7.41 5.63 -10.40
CA ASP A 57 -7.75 7.04 -10.66
C ASP A 57 -6.97 8.02 -9.78
N GLY A 58 -6.21 7.50 -8.80
CA GLY A 58 -5.34 8.28 -7.94
C GLY A 58 -6.04 9.08 -6.84
N ARG A 59 -7.36 8.92 -6.67
CA ARG A 59 -8.13 9.72 -5.71
C ARG A 59 -7.73 9.43 -4.28
N VAL A 60 -7.40 8.17 -3.96
CA VAL A 60 -6.97 7.81 -2.60
C VAL A 60 -5.63 8.46 -2.30
N GLY A 61 -4.66 8.37 -3.21
CA GLY A 61 -3.38 9.05 -3.08
C GLY A 61 -3.52 10.56 -2.87
N ILE A 62 -4.41 11.21 -3.63
CA ILE A 62 -4.71 12.64 -3.48
C ILE A 62 -5.28 12.95 -2.09
N GLN A 63 -6.28 12.19 -1.64
CA GLN A 63 -6.92 12.39 -0.34
C GLN A 63 -5.95 12.21 0.83
N TYR A 64 -4.99 11.29 0.69
CA TYR A 64 -3.97 11.00 1.70
C TYR A 64 -2.76 11.95 1.61
N GLY A 65 -2.79 12.90 0.67
CA GLY A 65 -1.70 13.85 0.44
C GLY A 65 -0.40 13.17 0.03
N VAL A 66 -0.49 12.07 -0.73
CA VAL A 66 0.67 11.37 -1.29
C VAL A 66 1.35 12.29 -2.29
N TYR A 67 2.64 12.58 -2.06
CA TYR A 67 3.42 13.44 -2.95
C TYR A 67 4.40 12.63 -3.80
N GLY A 68 4.79 11.45 -3.33
CA GLY A 68 5.68 10.54 -4.04
C GLY A 68 5.46 9.09 -3.62
N VAL A 69 6.00 8.16 -4.38
CA VAL A 69 6.02 6.75 -4.01
C VAL A 69 7.48 6.28 -3.87
N PRO A 70 7.79 5.38 -2.92
CA PRO A 70 6.87 4.77 -1.95
C PRO A 70 6.60 5.67 -0.73
N GLU A 71 5.40 5.52 -0.16
CA GLU A 71 5.01 6.12 1.12
C GLU A 71 4.39 5.03 2.01
N THR A 72 4.49 5.17 3.33
CA THR A 72 3.96 4.22 4.31
C THR A 72 3.23 4.93 5.43
N TYR A 73 2.06 4.42 5.80
CA TYR A 73 1.18 5.00 6.80
C TYR A 73 0.92 3.98 7.92
N VAL A 74 0.85 4.46 9.17
CA VAL A 74 0.32 3.70 10.30
C VAL A 74 -1.01 4.33 10.68
N ILE A 75 -2.08 3.54 10.61
CA ILE A 75 -3.45 3.95 10.89
C ILE A 75 -3.91 3.19 12.13
N ASP A 76 -4.50 3.89 13.10
CA ASP A 76 -5.05 3.26 14.30
C ASP A 76 -6.44 2.65 14.08
N GLN A 77 -7.01 2.06 15.13
CA GLN A 77 -8.33 1.42 15.08
C GLN A 77 -9.48 2.41 14.85
N GLN A 78 -9.26 3.70 15.11
CA GLN A 78 -10.24 4.77 14.85
C GLN A 78 -10.11 5.33 13.44
N GLY A 79 -9.22 4.79 12.60
CA GLY A 79 -9.00 5.24 11.23
C GLY A 79 -8.13 6.49 11.13
N VAL A 80 -7.41 6.87 12.19
CA VAL A 80 -6.56 8.07 12.21
C VAL A 80 -5.12 7.71 11.84
N ILE A 81 -4.54 8.48 10.92
CA ILE A 81 -3.12 8.37 10.58
C ILE A 81 -2.29 8.85 11.78
N ARG A 82 -1.51 7.94 12.37
CA ARG A 82 -0.61 8.23 13.49
C ARG A 82 0.83 8.43 13.05
N PHE A 83 1.18 7.97 11.86
CA PHE A 83 2.51 8.13 11.29
C PHE A 83 2.46 8.06 9.76
N LYS A 84 3.29 8.88 9.13
CA LYS A 84 3.56 8.89 7.69
C LYS A 84 5.08 8.86 7.50
N HIS A 85 5.55 7.96 6.66
CA HIS A 85 6.92 7.91 6.18
C HIS A 85 6.95 8.07 4.67
N VAL A 86 7.94 8.81 4.18
CA VAL A 86 8.15 8.99 2.75
C VAL A 86 9.51 8.43 2.36
N GLY A 87 9.51 7.60 1.32
CA GLY A 87 10.64 6.80 0.90
C GLY A 87 10.52 5.35 1.37
N ALA A 88 11.52 4.54 1.02
CA ALA A 88 11.52 3.13 1.33
C ALA A 88 11.56 2.89 2.86
N VAL A 89 10.84 1.86 3.31
CA VAL A 89 10.95 1.39 4.69
C VAL A 89 12.24 0.58 4.83
N THR A 90 13.14 1.03 5.69
CA THR A 90 14.37 0.31 6.02
C THR A 90 14.18 -0.56 7.26
N PRO A 91 15.01 -1.61 7.47
CA PRO A 91 14.96 -2.41 8.69
C PRO A 91 15.11 -1.57 9.97
N GLN A 92 15.95 -0.54 9.92
CA GLN A 92 16.15 0.38 11.05
C GLN A 92 14.89 1.19 11.34
N LEU A 93 14.27 1.80 10.32
CA LEU A 93 13.03 2.55 10.48
C LEU A 93 11.91 1.68 11.05
N LEU A 94 11.81 0.44 10.53
CA LEU A 94 10.82 -0.52 10.99
C LEU A 94 11.00 -0.84 12.47
N ALA A 95 12.22 -1.19 12.89
CA ALA A 95 12.54 -1.59 14.25
C ALA A 95 12.44 -0.44 15.26
N GLU A 96 12.92 0.76 14.91
CA GLU A 96 13.06 1.87 15.85
C GLU A 96 11.82 2.77 15.93
N LYS A 97 10.98 2.80 14.89
CA LYS A 97 9.85 3.74 14.82
C LYS A 97 8.51 3.02 14.63
N ILE A 98 8.38 2.21 13.59
CA ILE A 98 7.08 1.67 13.18
C ILE A 98 6.59 0.60 14.17
N LEU A 99 7.41 -0.41 14.49
CA LEU A 99 7.02 -1.49 15.39
C LEU A 99 6.71 -0.99 16.82
N PRO A 100 7.52 -0.11 17.45
CA PRO A 100 7.20 0.45 18.75
C PRO A 100 5.89 1.26 18.75
N LEU A 101 5.65 2.06 17.70
CA LEU A 101 4.40 2.82 17.56
C LEU A 101 3.19 1.88 17.51
N MET A 102 3.24 0.83 16.68
CA MET A 102 2.15 -0.13 16.55
C MET A 102 1.85 -0.84 17.89
N GLN A 103 2.89 -1.21 18.64
CA GLN A 103 2.72 -1.83 19.97
C GLN A 103 2.04 -0.90 20.97
N ASN A 104 2.28 0.40 20.90
CA ASN A 104 1.64 1.38 21.76
C ASN A 104 0.17 1.61 21.39
N LEU A 105 -0.15 1.62 20.08
CA LEU A 105 -1.52 1.78 19.60
C LEU A 105 -2.40 0.55 19.91
N GLY A 106 -1.82 -0.66 19.94
CA GLY A 106 -2.55 -1.90 20.26
C GLY A 106 -2.87 -2.10 21.75
N LYS A 107 -2.45 -1.18 22.63
CA LYS A 107 -2.71 -1.23 24.09
C LYS A 107 -3.87 -0.33 24.53
N SER A 108 -4.37 0.53 23.63
CA SER A 108 -5.45 1.49 23.87
C SER A 108 -6.75 0.99 23.27
#